data_AF-A0A3M5P706-F1
#
_entry.id   AF-A0A3M5P706-F1
#
_cell.length_a   1.000
_cell.length_b   1.000
_cell.length_c   1.000
_cell.angle_alpha   90.00
_cell.angle_beta   90.00
_cell.angle_gamma   90.00
#
_symmetry.space_group_name_H-M   'P 1'
#
loop_
_entity.id
_entity.type
_entity.pdbx_description
1 polymer ?
#
loop_
_entity_poly.entity_id
_entity_poly.type
_entity_poly.pdbx_seq_one_letter_code
_entity_poly.pdbx_strand_id
1 'polypeptide(L)'
;MTAQRIWSRTVRRREVIMDRLLEKTTGRFNQPCRRGSLAHSCPAIKANRQLCAHSTALQALKTGTCNSDHSHNLSARGQWHKSPIQRSPRMPSIKTMFQLSGRVHAPASLSNATLIIIDAQKEYLSGPLALTGVDEALANIGQLVAKARAVKCPIVHVRHLGTVGGLFDPQGERGQLVPELMPQADEHLIEKRLPNAFNGTGLHELLQSLGHLDLIVCGFMSHSSISTTVRATKDYGYRCTLVDDACATRDLPSPHGVVSANVVHRTEMAIMADNFATLALTKDLV
;
A
#
# COMPACT_ATOMS: atom_id res chain seq x y z
N MET A 1 38.94 43.97 4.49
CA MET A 1 38.14 44.55 3.38
C MET A 1 38.72 43.96 2.10
N THR A 2 38.14 43.00 1.38
CA THR A 2 36.80 43.05 0.76
C THR A 2 36.46 41.64 0.22
N ALA A 3 35.50 40.95 0.84
CA ALA A 3 34.80 39.79 0.26
C ALA A 3 33.27 39.92 0.41
N GLN A 4 32.81 40.74 1.37
CA GLN A 4 31.39 41.09 1.57
C GLN A 4 30.78 42.04 0.51
N ARG A 5 31.56 42.66 -0.38
CA ARG A 5 31.01 43.58 -1.41
C ARG A 5 30.70 42.92 -2.76
N ILE A 6 31.09 41.67 -2.99
CA ILE A 6 30.78 40.94 -4.23
C ILE A 6 29.47 40.15 -4.10
N TRP A 7 29.10 39.75 -2.88
CA TRP A 7 27.87 39.00 -2.63
C TRP A 7 26.59 39.87 -2.74
N SER A 8 26.66 41.17 -2.45
CA SER A 8 25.47 42.05 -2.46
C SER A 8 25.02 42.55 -3.84
N ARG A 9 25.84 42.39 -4.90
CA ARG A 9 25.45 42.76 -6.27
C ARG A 9 24.80 41.62 -7.06
N THR A 10 25.05 40.37 -6.69
CA THR A 10 24.46 39.20 -7.37
C THR A 10 23.06 38.88 -6.86
N VAL A 11 22.77 39.18 -5.58
CA VAL A 11 21.43 38.96 -4.98
C VAL A 11 20.39 39.98 -5.48
N ARG A 12 20.76 41.26 -5.69
CA ARG A 12 19.83 42.28 -6.23
C ARG A 12 19.45 42.11 -7.70
N ARG A 13 20.15 41.28 -8.48
CA ARG A 13 19.82 41.02 -9.90
C ARG A 13 18.85 39.85 -10.10
N ARG A 14 18.60 39.01 -9.09
CA ARG A 14 17.64 37.90 -9.16
C ARG A 14 16.24 38.26 -8.65
N GLU A 15 16.11 39.23 -7.74
CA GLU A 15 14.78 39.71 -7.29
C GLU A 15 14.03 40.51 -8.38
N VAL A 16 14.72 41.27 -9.24
CA VAL A 16 14.08 42.08 -10.29
C VAL A 16 13.55 41.24 -11.47
N ILE A 17 13.97 39.98 -11.61
CA ILE A 17 13.55 39.10 -12.71
C ILE A 17 12.32 38.26 -12.35
N MET A 18 12.06 38.01 -11.06
CA MET A 18 10.86 37.28 -10.62
C MET A 18 9.61 38.17 -10.49
N ASP A 19 9.75 39.45 -10.17
CA ASP A 19 8.61 40.38 -10.12
C ASP A 19 8.02 40.71 -11.51
N ARG A 20 8.82 40.61 -12.59
CA ARG A 20 8.33 40.83 -13.97
C ARG A 20 7.64 39.64 -14.62
N LEU A 21 7.66 38.47 -13.98
CA LEU A 21 6.99 37.25 -14.46
C LEU A 21 5.65 36.99 -13.75
N LEU A 22 5.39 37.63 -12.61
CA LEU A 22 4.12 37.56 -11.88
C LEU A 22 3.10 38.63 -12.30
N GLU A 23 3.51 39.69 -13.00
CA GLU A 23 2.59 40.71 -13.56
C GLU A 23 1.94 40.33 -14.91
N LYS A 24 2.35 39.22 -15.55
CA LYS A 24 1.85 38.83 -16.89
C LYS A 24 0.79 37.71 -16.92
N THR A 25 0.40 37.14 -15.79
CA THR A 25 -0.54 36.00 -15.73
C THR A 25 -1.81 36.24 -14.93
N THR A 26 -2.04 37.45 -14.38
CA THR A 26 -3.26 37.80 -13.63
C THR A 26 -4.16 38.83 -14.33
N GLY A 27 -3.95 39.05 -15.64
CA GLY A 27 -4.71 40.01 -16.44
C GLY A 27 -5.77 39.39 -17.33
N ARG A 28 -6.78 38.71 -16.79
CA ARG A 28 -8.12 38.50 -17.40
C ARG A 28 -9.01 37.69 -16.47
N PHE A 29 -9.88 38.39 -15.75
CA PHE A 29 -11.21 38.00 -15.23
C PHE A 29 -11.48 38.79 -13.95
N ASN A 30 -11.73 40.10 -14.12
CA ASN A 30 -12.41 40.87 -13.09
C ASN A 30 -13.19 42.00 -13.78
N GLN A 31 -14.48 41.77 -14.02
CA GLN A 31 -15.44 42.84 -14.26
C GLN A 31 -16.45 42.85 -13.10
N PRO A 32 -16.77 44.02 -12.52
CA PRO A 32 -17.69 44.12 -11.40
C PRO A 32 -19.14 44.11 -11.87
N CYS A 33 -19.94 43.17 -11.35
CA CYS A 33 -21.40 43.17 -11.52
C CYS A 33 -22.01 44.37 -10.77
N ARG A 34 -22.65 45.26 -11.53
CA ARG A 34 -23.41 46.41 -11.03
C ARG A 34 -24.61 45.94 -10.19
N ARG A 35 -24.88 46.69 -9.13
CA ARG A 35 -26.14 46.67 -8.37
C ARG A 35 -27.30 46.97 -9.32
N GLY A 36 -28.28 46.07 -9.36
CA GLY A 36 -29.59 46.26 -9.96
C GLY A 36 -30.57 45.38 -9.21
N SER A 37 -31.52 46.00 -8.50
CA SER A 37 -32.62 45.31 -7.83
C SER A 37 -33.46 44.57 -8.84
N LEU A 38 -33.94 43.37 -8.50
CA LEU A 38 -35.32 42.92 -8.69
C LEU A 38 -35.42 41.48 -8.16
N ALA A 39 -36.37 41.29 -7.25
CA ALA A 39 -36.77 39.99 -6.73
C ALA A 39 -37.27 39.09 -7.87
N HIS A 40 -36.98 37.79 -7.81
CA HIS A 40 -37.96 36.71 -7.97
C HIS A 40 -37.31 35.31 -7.85
N SER A 41 -37.84 34.56 -6.89
CA SER A 41 -38.05 33.10 -6.83
C SER A 41 -36.95 32.14 -7.30
N CYS A 42 -36.35 31.49 -6.31
CA CYS A 42 -35.56 30.25 -6.40
C CYS A 42 -36.51 29.02 -6.40
N PRO A 43 -36.32 27.99 -7.27
CA PRO A 43 -36.92 26.68 -7.06
C PRO A 43 -35.86 25.67 -6.58
N ALA A 44 -36.00 25.27 -5.31
CA ALA A 44 -35.36 24.10 -4.74
C ALA A 44 -35.92 22.81 -5.38
N ILE A 45 -35.02 21.95 -5.86
CA ILE A 45 -35.38 20.60 -6.33
C ILE A 45 -35.57 19.69 -5.11
N LYS A 46 -36.82 19.25 -4.93
CA LYS A 46 -37.26 18.31 -3.90
C LYS A 46 -36.72 16.90 -4.18
N ALA A 47 -36.09 16.31 -3.17
CA ALA A 47 -35.79 14.88 -3.14
C ALA A 47 -37.08 14.07 -2.90
N ASN A 48 -37.26 13.03 -3.69
CA ASN A 48 -38.44 12.18 -3.75
C ASN A 48 -38.47 11.18 -2.58
N ARG A 49 -39.56 11.17 -1.82
CA ARG A 49 -39.87 10.26 -0.69
C ARG A 49 -41.10 9.44 -1.09
N GLN A 50 -40.93 8.16 -1.40
CA GLN A 50 -41.97 7.11 -1.49
C GLN A 50 -41.23 5.82 -1.89
N LEU A 51 -41.31 4.67 -1.21
CA LEU A 51 -42.47 4.00 -0.64
C LEU A 51 -42.12 3.20 0.63
N CYS A 52 -43.02 3.28 1.61
CA CYS A 52 -43.21 2.30 2.67
C CYS A 52 -44.34 1.33 2.26
N ALA A 53 -44.37 0.18 2.94
CA ALA A 53 -45.43 -0.82 3.04
C ALA A 53 -45.44 -1.94 2.00
N HIS A 54 -45.04 -3.13 2.44
CA HIS A 54 -45.67 -4.47 2.34
C HIS A 54 -44.80 -5.39 3.22
N SER A 55 -45.25 -6.39 3.98
CA SER A 55 -46.53 -6.79 4.54
C SER A 55 -46.16 -7.87 5.56
N THR A 56 -46.56 -7.71 6.81
CA THR A 56 -46.48 -8.72 7.86
C THR A 56 -47.34 -9.94 7.50
N ALA A 57 -46.79 -11.15 7.43
CA ALA A 57 -47.51 -12.42 7.66
C ALA A 57 -46.58 -13.62 7.47
N LEU A 58 -46.26 -14.32 8.56
CA LEU A 58 -46.57 -15.75 8.78
C LEU A 58 -45.71 -16.31 9.91
N GLN A 59 -46.34 -16.36 11.08
CA GLN A 59 -45.95 -17.21 12.20
C GLN A 59 -46.25 -18.68 11.89
N ALA A 60 -45.34 -19.53 12.38
CA ALA A 60 -45.59 -20.79 13.07
C ALA A 60 -46.53 -21.83 12.43
N LEU A 61 -45.93 -22.91 11.91
CA LEU A 61 -46.57 -24.23 11.88
C LEU A 61 -45.58 -25.33 12.27
N LYS A 62 -45.72 -25.75 13.54
CA LYS A 62 -45.82 -27.13 14.04
C LYS A 62 -44.66 -28.11 13.76
N THR A 63 -43.88 -28.33 14.81
CA THR A 63 -43.26 -29.62 15.14
C THR A 63 -44.35 -30.69 15.28
N GLY A 64 -44.37 -31.64 14.36
CA GLY A 64 -45.17 -32.85 14.43
C GLY A 64 -44.27 -34.06 14.20
N THR A 65 -43.89 -34.73 15.29
CA THR A 65 -43.30 -36.06 15.27
C THR A 65 -44.41 -37.07 14.98
N CYS A 66 -44.16 -37.99 14.03
CA CYS A 66 -44.91 -39.24 13.97
C CYS A 66 -44.01 -40.34 13.41
N ASN A 67 -43.62 -41.26 14.29
CA ASN A 67 -43.13 -42.59 13.95
C ASN A 67 -44.34 -43.45 13.55
N SER A 68 -44.23 -44.21 12.47
CA SER A 68 -44.78 -45.56 12.44
C SER A 68 -44.14 -46.38 11.33
N ASP A 69 -43.66 -47.55 11.77
CA ASP A 69 -43.25 -48.68 10.97
C ASP A 69 -44.33 -49.11 9.97
N HIS A 70 -43.94 -49.35 8.73
CA HIS A 70 -44.55 -50.40 7.93
C HIS A 70 -43.49 -51.08 7.05
N SER A 71 -43.18 -52.30 7.46
CA SER A 71 -42.51 -53.33 6.68
C SER A 71 -43.44 -53.80 5.56
N HIS A 72 -43.10 -53.52 4.31
CA HIS A 72 -43.54 -54.36 3.19
C HIS A 72 -42.44 -54.52 2.15
N ASN A 73 -42.11 -55.80 1.97
CA ASN A 73 -41.19 -56.37 1.01
C ASN A 73 -41.79 -56.26 -0.40
N LEU A 74 -41.15 -55.51 -1.30
CA LEU A 74 -41.41 -55.58 -2.74
C LEU A 74 -40.08 -55.59 -3.49
N SER A 75 -39.79 -56.75 -4.07
CA SER A 75 -38.76 -56.96 -5.06
C SER A 75 -39.02 -56.10 -6.29
N ALA A 76 -38.15 -55.12 -6.56
CA ALA A 76 -38.05 -54.51 -7.87
C ALA A 76 -36.57 -54.24 -8.19
N ARG A 77 -36.03 -55.01 -9.14
CA ARG A 77 -34.73 -54.75 -9.76
C ARG A 77 -34.83 -53.44 -10.55
N GLY A 78 -34.60 -52.31 -9.88
CA GLY A 78 -34.38 -51.02 -10.52
C GLY A 78 -32.95 -50.95 -11.06
N GLN A 79 -32.80 -50.99 -12.39
CA GLN A 79 -31.54 -50.60 -13.03
C GLN A 79 -31.30 -49.11 -12.77
N TRP A 80 -30.34 -48.81 -11.88
CA TRP A 80 -29.84 -47.46 -11.69
C TRP A 80 -29.00 -47.09 -12.91
N HIS A 81 -29.60 -46.38 -13.87
CA HIS A 81 -28.82 -45.65 -14.86
C HIS A 81 -28.05 -44.56 -14.10
N LYS A 82 -26.73 -44.75 -13.96
CA LYS A 82 -25.82 -43.70 -13.51
C LYS A 82 -25.87 -42.59 -14.55
N SER A 83 -26.57 -41.51 -14.25
CA SER A 83 -26.45 -40.26 -15.01
C SER A 83 -24.96 -39.91 -15.14
N PRO A 84 -24.47 -39.53 -16.32
CA PRO A 84 -23.08 -39.13 -16.48
C PRO A 84 -22.80 -37.99 -15.50
N ILE A 85 -21.78 -38.16 -14.65
CA ILE A 85 -21.29 -37.09 -13.79
C ILE A 85 -20.88 -35.95 -14.73
N GLN A 86 -21.71 -34.91 -14.83
CA GLN A 86 -21.36 -33.70 -15.55
C GLN A 86 -20.15 -33.11 -14.84
N ARG A 87 -18.99 -33.20 -15.48
CA ARG A 87 -17.79 -32.49 -15.02
C ARG A 87 -18.14 -31.01 -15.01
N SER A 88 -18.12 -30.41 -13.82
CA SER A 88 -18.24 -28.96 -13.67
C SER A 88 -17.27 -28.27 -14.64
N PRO A 89 -17.69 -27.19 -15.33
CA PRO A 89 -16.81 -26.47 -16.24
C PRO A 89 -15.51 -26.12 -15.52
N ARG A 90 -14.35 -26.44 -16.12
CA ARG A 90 -13.06 -25.97 -15.62
C ARG A 90 -13.08 -24.45 -15.69
N MET A 91 -13.20 -23.79 -14.53
CA MET A 91 -12.98 -22.36 -14.41
C MET A 91 -11.63 -22.04 -15.07
N PRO A 92 -11.58 -21.09 -16.04
CA PRO A 92 -10.30 -20.67 -16.59
C PRO A 92 -9.41 -20.18 -15.44
N SER A 93 -8.13 -20.58 -15.45
CA SER A 93 -7.15 -20.14 -14.46
C SER A 93 -7.15 -18.61 -14.43
N ILE A 94 -7.46 -18.02 -13.27
CA ILE A 94 -7.34 -16.59 -13.06
C ILE A 94 -5.87 -16.23 -13.28
N LYS A 95 -5.62 -15.15 -14.04
CA LYS A 95 -4.28 -14.67 -14.38
C LYS A 95 -4.09 -13.25 -13.87
N THR A 96 -2.86 -12.91 -13.52
CA THR A 96 -2.49 -11.54 -13.14
C THR A 96 -2.41 -10.63 -14.37
N MET A 97 -2.47 -9.32 -14.17
CA MET A 97 -2.24 -8.33 -15.23
C MET A 97 -0.85 -8.50 -15.87
N PHE A 98 0.18 -8.83 -15.08
CA PHE A 98 1.50 -9.18 -15.62
C PHE A 98 1.45 -10.37 -16.58
N GLN A 99 0.73 -11.44 -16.21
CA GLN A 99 0.59 -12.64 -17.06
C GLN A 99 -0.21 -12.36 -18.33
N LEU A 100 -1.31 -11.59 -18.22
CA LEU A 100 -2.15 -11.24 -19.37
C LEU A 100 -1.43 -10.33 -20.36
N SER A 101 -0.53 -9.47 -19.88
CA SER A 101 0.20 -8.54 -20.73
C SER A 101 1.61 -9.00 -21.13
N GLY A 102 2.06 -10.17 -20.69
CA GLY A 102 3.40 -10.69 -20.98
C GLY A 102 4.54 -9.92 -20.31
N ARG A 103 4.25 -9.22 -19.21
CA ARG A 103 5.20 -8.37 -18.46
C ARG A 103 5.67 -9.00 -17.15
N VAL A 104 5.50 -10.31 -17.00
CA VAL A 104 5.99 -11.05 -15.84
C VAL A 104 7.52 -10.94 -15.79
N HIS A 105 8.06 -10.66 -14.62
CA HIS A 105 9.48 -10.75 -14.35
C HIS A 105 9.73 -11.67 -13.15
N ALA A 106 10.86 -12.36 -13.16
CA ALA A 106 11.26 -13.20 -12.03
C ALA A 106 11.48 -12.36 -10.76
N PRO A 107 11.40 -12.98 -9.57
CA PRO A 107 11.90 -12.35 -8.34
C PRO A 107 13.37 -11.95 -8.52
N ALA A 108 13.73 -10.81 -7.96
CA ALA A 108 15.08 -10.30 -7.95
C ALA A 108 15.99 -11.19 -7.09
N SER A 109 17.28 -11.25 -7.43
CA SER A 109 18.30 -11.85 -6.59
C SER A 109 19.06 -10.76 -5.85
N LEU A 110 19.39 -11.00 -4.58
CA LEU A 110 20.18 -10.06 -3.77
C LEU A 110 21.54 -9.70 -4.40
N SER A 111 22.13 -10.55 -5.26
CA SER A 111 23.42 -10.24 -5.89
C SER A 111 23.34 -9.19 -7.02
N ASN A 112 22.15 -8.82 -7.49
CA ASN A 112 21.97 -7.86 -8.58
C ASN A 112 20.78 -6.91 -8.35
N ALA A 113 20.45 -6.66 -7.08
CA ALA A 113 19.35 -5.81 -6.68
C ALA A 113 19.81 -4.78 -5.65
N THR A 114 18.93 -3.85 -5.30
CA THR A 114 19.06 -3.04 -4.08
C THR A 114 17.98 -3.46 -3.09
N LEU A 115 18.37 -3.73 -1.84
CA LEU A 115 17.44 -4.00 -0.74
C LEU A 115 16.95 -2.67 -0.14
N ILE A 116 15.63 -2.48 -0.09
CA ILE A 116 14.99 -1.29 0.49
C ILE A 116 14.15 -1.72 1.70
N ILE A 117 14.48 -1.18 2.87
CA ILE A 117 13.81 -1.48 4.13
C ILE A 117 13.01 -0.24 4.54
N ILE A 118 11.69 -0.33 4.51
CA ILE A 118 10.81 0.82 4.72
C ILE A 118 10.27 0.84 6.15
N ASP A 119 10.54 1.94 6.86
CA ASP A 119 9.99 2.29 8.16
C ASP A 119 10.13 1.18 9.22
N ALA A 120 11.27 0.48 9.31
CA ALA A 120 11.54 -0.49 10.38
C ALA A 120 11.82 0.21 11.73
N GLN A 121 10.83 0.94 12.24
CA GLN A 121 10.89 1.82 13.39
C GLN A 121 10.16 1.24 14.61
N LYS A 122 10.63 1.63 15.81
CA LYS A 122 10.06 1.22 17.10
C LYS A 122 8.58 1.60 17.28
N GLU A 123 8.07 2.61 16.57
CA GLU A 123 6.66 3.02 16.59
C GLU A 123 5.70 1.87 16.28
N TYR A 124 6.15 0.89 15.49
CA TYR A 124 5.34 -0.27 15.09
C TYR A 124 5.35 -1.43 16.08
N LEU A 125 6.16 -1.37 17.14
CA LEU A 125 6.28 -2.43 18.14
C LEU A 125 5.21 -2.32 19.24
N SER A 126 4.62 -1.15 19.43
CA SER A 126 3.68 -0.90 20.53
C SER A 126 2.76 0.29 20.27
N GLY A 127 1.76 0.48 21.13
CA GLY A 127 0.86 1.62 21.03
C GLY A 127 -0.15 1.50 19.87
N PRO A 128 -0.74 2.63 19.41
CA PRO A 128 -1.85 2.61 18.47
C PRO A 128 -1.46 2.16 17.04
N LEU A 129 -0.17 2.11 16.74
CA LEU A 129 0.37 1.64 15.47
C LEU A 129 1.05 0.27 15.57
N ALA A 130 0.92 -0.43 16.71
CA ALA A 130 1.43 -1.79 16.85
C ALA A 130 0.94 -2.68 15.70
N LEU A 131 1.86 -3.39 15.04
CA LEU A 131 1.55 -4.25 13.92
C LEU A 131 1.39 -5.70 14.36
N THR A 132 0.54 -6.44 13.68
CA THR A 132 0.36 -7.87 13.90
C THR A 132 1.48 -8.64 13.18
N GLY A 133 2.17 -9.53 13.89
CA GLY A 133 3.26 -10.35 13.34
C GLY A 133 4.55 -9.58 13.06
N VAL A 134 4.79 -8.48 13.79
CA VAL A 134 5.95 -7.60 13.57
C VAL A 134 7.27 -8.28 13.92
N ASP A 135 7.30 -9.10 14.96
CA ASP A 135 8.52 -9.77 15.42
C ASP A 135 9.02 -10.78 14.38
N GLU A 136 8.13 -11.59 13.81
CA GLU A 136 8.45 -12.52 12.73
C GLU A 136 8.91 -11.78 11.46
N ALA A 137 8.22 -10.69 11.11
CA ALA A 137 8.61 -9.87 9.96
C ALA A 137 9.99 -9.23 10.17
N LEU A 138 10.30 -8.71 11.36
CA LEU A 138 11.61 -8.16 11.70
C LEU A 138 12.72 -9.23 11.67
N ALA A 139 12.45 -10.45 12.16
CA ALA A 139 13.37 -11.56 12.07
C ALA A 139 13.69 -11.92 10.60
N ASN A 140 12.69 -11.87 9.73
CA ASN A 140 12.86 -12.07 8.29
C ASN A 140 13.64 -10.94 7.62
N ILE A 141 13.37 -9.67 7.97
CA ILE A 141 14.17 -8.52 7.50
C ILE A 141 15.62 -8.68 7.95
N GLY A 142 15.87 -9.14 9.18
CA GLY A 142 17.21 -9.42 9.69
C GLY A 142 17.97 -10.47 8.85
N GLN A 143 17.30 -11.52 8.41
CA GLN A 143 17.88 -12.52 7.50
C GLN A 143 18.23 -11.92 6.12
N LEU A 144 17.32 -11.11 5.55
CA LEU A 144 17.57 -10.40 4.29
C LEU A 144 18.78 -9.47 4.40
N VAL A 145 18.88 -8.69 5.49
CA VAL A 145 20.00 -7.80 5.75
C VAL A 145 21.31 -8.57 5.90
N ALA A 146 21.31 -9.64 6.68
CA ALA A 146 22.50 -10.48 6.86
C ALA A 146 22.98 -11.06 5.52
N LYS A 147 22.06 -11.56 4.69
CA LYS A 147 22.40 -12.07 3.35
C LYS A 147 22.87 -10.96 2.41
N ALA A 148 22.18 -9.83 2.39
CA ALA A 148 22.52 -8.67 1.57
C ALA A 148 23.95 -8.20 1.85
N ARG A 149 24.32 -8.07 3.13
CA ARG A 149 25.69 -7.76 3.56
C ARG A 149 26.70 -8.79 3.07
N ALA A 150 26.40 -10.08 3.22
CA ALA A 150 27.29 -11.16 2.80
C ALA A 150 27.60 -11.15 1.29
N VAL A 151 26.62 -10.77 0.46
CA VAL A 151 26.77 -10.69 -1.00
C VAL A 151 27.09 -9.28 -1.52
N LYS A 152 27.30 -8.31 -0.62
CA LYS A 152 27.55 -6.89 -0.95
C LYS A 152 26.43 -6.25 -1.78
N CYS A 153 25.18 -6.64 -1.52
CA CYS A 153 24.00 -5.98 -2.04
C CYS A 153 23.85 -4.60 -1.41
N PRO A 154 23.64 -3.51 -2.18
CA PRO A 154 23.32 -2.21 -1.61
C PRO A 154 22.06 -2.26 -0.75
N ILE A 155 22.11 -1.64 0.43
CA ILE A 155 20.97 -1.56 1.36
C ILE A 155 20.59 -0.09 1.58
N VAL A 156 19.31 0.20 1.41
CA VAL A 156 18.71 1.51 1.65
C VAL A 156 17.65 1.38 2.74
N HIS A 157 17.91 1.99 3.88
CA HIS A 157 16.95 2.15 4.95
C HIS A 157 16.12 3.40 4.71
N VAL A 158 14.81 3.29 4.87
CA VAL A 158 13.89 4.42 4.78
C VAL A 158 13.25 4.62 6.14
N ARG A 159 13.25 5.85 6.64
CA ARG A 159 12.69 6.24 7.93
C ARG A 159 11.63 7.32 7.76
N HIS A 160 10.48 7.16 8.43
CA HIS A 160 9.47 8.19 8.48
C HIS A 160 9.84 9.28 9.51
N LEU A 161 9.79 10.54 9.08
CA LEU A 161 9.88 11.72 9.93
C LEU A 161 8.48 12.18 10.33
N GLY A 162 8.13 11.91 11.58
CA GLY A 162 6.88 12.36 12.17
C GLY A 162 6.95 13.77 12.74
N THR A 163 6.19 13.96 13.80
CA THR A 163 6.10 15.24 14.53
C THR A 163 6.75 15.09 15.90
N VAL A 164 7.48 16.11 16.35
CA VAL A 164 8.06 16.14 17.70
C VAL A 164 6.95 16.02 18.74
N GLY A 165 7.08 15.08 19.67
CA GLY A 165 6.05 14.70 20.65
C GLY A 165 4.89 13.85 20.10
N GLY A 166 4.92 13.47 18.82
CA GLY A 166 3.83 12.76 18.12
C GLY A 166 4.16 11.32 17.73
N LEU A 167 3.46 10.84 16.70
CA LEU A 167 3.80 9.57 16.02
C LEU A 167 5.09 9.77 15.21
N PHE A 168 5.96 8.75 15.21
CA PHE A 168 7.25 8.78 14.53
C PHE A 168 8.13 9.97 14.94
N ASP A 169 8.06 10.35 16.22
CA ASP A 169 8.82 11.48 16.76
C ASP A 169 10.33 11.28 16.51
N PRO A 170 11.00 12.14 15.71
CA PRO A 170 12.42 11.99 15.40
C PRO A 170 13.34 12.22 16.62
N GLN A 171 12.84 12.85 17.68
CA GLN A 171 13.56 13.05 18.95
C GLN A 171 13.18 11.99 20.00
N GLY A 172 12.09 11.27 19.77
CA GLY A 172 11.57 10.24 20.66
C GLY A 172 12.12 8.85 20.33
N GLU A 173 12.00 7.95 21.30
CA GLU A 173 12.45 6.56 21.13
C GLU A 173 11.69 5.86 19.99
N ARG A 174 10.36 6.06 19.90
CA ARG A 174 9.53 5.37 18.90
C ARG A 174 9.87 5.75 17.46
N GLY A 175 10.41 6.94 17.20
CA GLY A 175 10.87 7.33 15.86
C GLY A 175 12.21 6.70 15.45
N GLN A 176 12.92 6.01 16.34
CA GLN A 176 14.17 5.33 16.01
C GLN A 176 13.89 4.06 15.21
N LEU A 177 14.85 3.67 14.36
CA LEU A 177 14.87 2.34 13.76
C LEU A 177 15.06 1.29 14.87
N VAL A 178 14.61 0.06 14.63
CA VAL A 178 14.86 -1.03 15.56
C VAL A 178 16.38 -1.32 15.64
N PRO A 179 16.94 -1.58 16.84
CA PRO A 179 18.39 -1.67 17.02
C PRO A 179 19.10 -2.67 16.09
N GLU A 180 18.47 -3.82 15.85
CA GLU A 180 18.99 -4.91 15.03
C GLU A 180 19.03 -4.59 13.52
N LEU A 181 18.29 -3.57 13.08
CA LEU A 181 18.24 -3.11 11.68
C LEU A 181 18.84 -1.70 11.51
N MET A 182 19.66 -1.25 12.46
CA MET A 182 20.37 0.02 12.30
C MET A 182 21.31 -0.03 11.08
N PRO A 183 21.37 1.05 10.27
CA PRO A 183 22.30 1.14 9.16
C PRO A 183 23.75 0.93 9.60
N GLN A 184 24.51 0.17 8.82
CA GLN A 184 25.94 -0.10 9.07
C GLN A 184 26.82 0.38 7.91
N ALA A 185 28.03 0.85 8.22
CA ALA A 185 29.06 1.17 7.24
C ALA A 185 28.58 2.02 6.05
N ASP A 186 28.49 1.43 4.86
CA ASP A 186 28.15 2.02 3.57
C ASP A 186 26.65 1.97 3.24
N GLU A 187 25.81 1.50 4.16
CA GLU A 187 24.37 1.48 3.99
C GLU A 187 23.77 2.90 4.02
N HIS A 188 22.72 3.10 3.21
CA HIS A 188 22.12 4.42 3.04
C HIS A 188 20.89 4.59 3.95
N LEU A 189 20.67 5.81 4.45
CA LEU A 189 19.47 6.20 5.17
C LEU A 189 18.75 7.33 4.43
N ILE A 190 17.49 7.09 4.07
CA ILE A 190 16.58 8.08 3.48
C ILE A 190 15.51 8.43 4.50
N GLU A 191 15.25 9.72 4.66
CA GLU A 191 14.18 10.23 5.51
C GLU A 191 13.02 10.70 4.64
N LYS A 192 11.80 10.32 5.01
CA LYS A 192 10.58 10.69 4.27
C LYS A 192 9.50 11.27 5.18
N ARG A 193 8.64 12.11 4.62
CA ARG A 193 7.49 12.71 5.32
C ARG A 193 6.13 12.20 4.84
N LEU A 194 6.11 11.47 3.73
CA LEU A 194 4.90 10.92 3.13
C LEU A 194 5.02 9.39 3.00
N PRO A 195 3.91 8.68 2.73
CA PRO A 195 3.96 7.24 2.42
C PRO A 195 4.86 6.91 1.23
N ASN A 196 4.85 7.74 0.18
CA ASN A 196 5.73 7.58 -0.98
C ASN A 196 7.18 7.93 -0.61
N ALA A 197 8.07 6.94 -0.56
CA ALA A 197 9.48 7.14 -0.22
C ALA A 197 10.28 7.91 -1.28
N PHE A 198 9.76 8.08 -2.50
CA PHE A 198 10.39 8.91 -3.54
C PHE A 198 10.03 10.39 -3.42
N ASN A 199 8.88 10.72 -2.81
CA ASN A 199 8.37 12.08 -2.89
C ASN A 199 9.12 13.03 -1.95
N GLY A 200 9.85 13.97 -2.53
CA GLY A 200 10.60 14.98 -1.77
C GLY A 200 11.78 14.40 -1.00
N THR A 201 12.30 13.25 -1.45
CA THR A 201 13.51 12.60 -0.93
C THR A 201 14.55 12.49 -2.04
N GLY A 202 15.76 12.01 -1.72
CA GLY A 202 16.79 11.67 -2.71
C GLY A 202 16.80 10.19 -3.14
N LEU A 203 15.70 9.46 -2.91
CA LEU A 203 15.68 8.00 -3.13
C LEU A 203 15.90 7.65 -4.62
N HIS A 204 15.29 8.39 -5.55
CA HIS A 204 15.42 8.08 -6.97
C HIS A 204 16.85 8.28 -7.46
N GLU A 205 17.46 9.41 -7.12
CA GLU A 205 18.83 9.77 -7.49
C GLU A 205 19.83 8.77 -6.90
N LEU A 206 19.60 8.36 -5.65
CA LEU A 206 20.39 7.32 -5.01
C LEU A 206 20.28 5.99 -5.76
N LEU A 207 19.07 5.50 -6.03
CA LEU A 207 18.88 4.23 -6.75
C LEU A 207 19.48 4.28 -8.16
N GLN A 208 19.40 5.42 -8.86
CA GLN A 208 20.08 5.62 -10.14
C GLN A 208 21.61 5.51 -10.00
N SER A 209 22.20 6.09 -8.94
CA SER A 209 23.64 6.01 -8.70
C SER A 209 24.11 4.60 -8.37
N LEU A 210 23.26 3.78 -7.74
CA LEU A 210 23.52 2.36 -7.45
C LEU A 210 23.39 1.47 -8.70
N GLY A 211 22.67 1.93 -9.73
CA GLY A 211 22.65 1.30 -11.05
C GLY A 211 21.80 0.04 -11.19
N HIS A 212 21.10 -0.39 -10.14
CA HIS A 212 20.24 -1.57 -10.17
C HIS A 212 18.78 -1.21 -10.53
N LEU A 213 18.22 -1.91 -11.52
CA LEU A 213 16.79 -1.82 -11.84
C LEU A 213 15.92 -2.73 -10.95
N ASP A 214 16.51 -3.80 -10.41
CA ASP A 214 15.83 -4.73 -9.53
C ASP A 214 15.88 -4.21 -8.09
N LEU A 215 14.70 -4.11 -7.47
CA LEU A 215 14.54 -3.69 -6.08
C LEU A 215 13.92 -4.83 -5.29
N ILE A 216 14.46 -5.11 -4.11
CA ILE A 216 13.84 -5.99 -3.11
C ILE A 216 13.32 -5.09 -2.00
N VAL A 217 12.01 -5.12 -1.74
CA VAL A 217 11.35 -4.21 -0.81
C VAL A 217 10.73 -5.01 0.35
N CYS A 218 10.96 -4.53 1.57
CA CYS A 218 10.36 -5.06 2.80
C CYS A 218 10.12 -3.93 3.82
N GLY A 219 9.46 -4.25 4.94
CA GLY A 219 9.16 -3.30 6.01
C GLY A 219 7.67 -2.96 6.15
N PHE A 220 7.36 -1.74 6.58
CA PHE A 220 6.07 -1.39 7.16
C PHE A 220 5.50 -0.05 6.68
N MET A 221 4.17 0.13 6.61
CA MET A 221 3.11 -0.89 6.64
C MET A 221 2.80 -1.36 5.22
N SER A 222 2.41 -2.63 5.06
CA SER A 222 2.13 -3.24 3.75
C SER A 222 1.11 -2.43 2.92
N HIS A 223 -0.04 -2.05 3.50
CA HIS A 223 -1.09 -1.28 2.81
C HIS A 223 -0.78 0.20 2.57
N SER A 224 0.24 0.77 3.23
CA SER A 224 0.49 2.23 3.23
C SER A 224 1.83 2.57 2.58
N SER A 225 2.91 2.77 3.37
CA SER A 225 4.22 3.20 2.85
C SER A 225 4.78 2.20 1.84
N ILE A 226 4.61 0.90 2.10
CA ILE A 226 5.05 -0.17 1.20
C ILE A 226 4.29 -0.09 -0.12
N SER A 227 2.97 -0.26 -0.10
CA SER A 227 2.14 -0.20 -1.32
C SER A 227 2.38 1.08 -2.14
N THR A 228 2.41 2.24 -1.48
CA THR A 228 2.61 3.52 -2.16
C THR A 228 3.97 3.60 -2.84
N THR A 229 5.03 3.20 -2.13
CA THR A 229 6.39 3.22 -2.67
C THR A 229 6.54 2.21 -3.80
N VAL A 230 6.06 0.97 -3.62
CA VAL A 230 6.08 -0.09 -4.64
C VAL A 230 5.36 0.35 -5.91
N ARG A 231 4.19 0.99 -5.81
CA ARG A 231 3.50 1.56 -6.97
C ARG A 231 4.35 2.60 -7.68
N ALA A 232 4.99 3.51 -6.94
CA ALA A 232 5.87 4.52 -7.51
C ALA A 232 7.11 3.91 -8.19
N THR A 233 7.64 2.78 -7.71
CA THR A 233 8.79 2.11 -8.37
C THR A 233 8.50 1.79 -9.84
N LYS A 234 7.25 1.39 -10.14
CA LYS A 234 6.80 1.07 -11.50
C LYS A 234 6.82 2.29 -12.42
N ASP A 235 6.45 3.46 -11.91
CA ASP A 235 6.45 4.70 -12.68
C ASP A 235 7.87 5.13 -13.09
N TYR A 236 8.87 4.81 -12.27
CA TYR A 236 10.29 5.03 -12.57
C TYR A 236 10.95 3.88 -13.36
N GLY A 237 10.21 2.82 -13.70
CA GLY A 237 10.70 1.71 -14.51
C GLY A 237 11.50 0.64 -13.75
N TYR A 238 11.49 0.65 -12.43
CA TYR A 238 12.10 -0.41 -11.61
C TYR A 238 11.28 -1.70 -11.65
N ARG A 239 11.94 -2.83 -11.42
CA ARG A 239 11.31 -4.13 -11.18
C ARG A 239 11.32 -4.41 -9.69
N CYS A 240 10.13 -4.49 -9.09
CA CYS A 240 10.01 -4.67 -7.65
C CYS A 240 9.75 -6.13 -7.29
N THR A 241 10.55 -6.65 -6.36
CA THR A 241 10.26 -7.87 -5.61
C THR A 241 9.84 -7.48 -4.21
N LEU A 242 8.61 -7.79 -3.83
CA LEU A 242 8.07 -7.48 -2.50
C LEU A 242 8.09 -8.74 -1.64
N VAL A 243 8.73 -8.65 -0.47
CA VAL A 243 8.91 -9.79 0.42
C VAL A 243 7.74 -9.88 1.40
N ASP A 244 6.79 -10.78 1.11
CA ASP A 244 5.50 -10.91 1.79
C ASP A 244 5.67 -11.10 3.30
N ASP A 245 6.46 -12.10 3.69
CA ASP A 245 6.72 -12.47 5.10
C ASP A 245 7.69 -11.53 5.83
N ALA A 246 8.25 -10.52 5.15
CA ALA A 246 9.05 -9.44 5.72
C ALA A 246 8.29 -8.10 5.70
N CYS A 247 6.96 -8.16 5.58
CA CYS A 247 6.05 -7.03 5.69
C CYS A 247 4.96 -7.30 6.73
N ALA A 248 4.46 -6.24 7.37
CA ALA A 248 3.39 -6.36 8.34
C ALA A 248 2.41 -5.18 8.26
N THR A 249 1.25 -5.35 8.88
CA THR A 249 0.25 -4.29 9.02
C THR A 249 -0.59 -4.47 10.28
N ARG A 250 -1.62 -3.65 10.46
CA ARG A 250 -2.52 -3.66 11.62
C ARG A 250 -3.98 -3.72 11.18
N ASP A 251 -4.84 -3.98 12.15
CA ASP A 251 -6.29 -3.87 12.01
C ASP A 251 -6.70 -2.45 11.59
N LEU A 252 -7.65 -2.35 10.66
CA LEU A 252 -8.14 -1.07 10.16
C LEU A 252 -9.65 -0.90 10.42
N PRO A 253 -10.09 0.27 10.90
CA PRO A 253 -11.51 0.56 11.01
C PRO A 253 -12.13 0.77 9.62
N SER A 254 -13.37 0.33 9.45
CA SER A 254 -14.21 0.59 8.29
C SER A 254 -15.64 0.90 8.72
N PRO A 255 -16.48 1.47 7.83
CA PRO A 255 -17.90 1.64 8.11
C PRO A 255 -18.66 0.34 8.46
N HIS A 256 -18.08 -0.83 8.16
CA HIS A 256 -18.65 -2.15 8.41
C HIS A 256 -17.98 -2.88 9.58
N GLY A 257 -17.21 -2.18 10.41
CA GLY A 257 -16.45 -2.76 11.52
C GLY A 257 -14.96 -2.84 11.21
N VAL A 258 -14.25 -3.72 11.90
CA VAL A 258 -12.79 -3.85 11.78
C VAL A 258 -12.43 -4.84 10.67
N VAL A 259 -11.52 -4.44 9.77
CA VAL A 259 -10.84 -5.35 8.84
C VAL A 259 -9.54 -5.79 9.48
N SER A 260 -9.37 -7.10 9.68
CA SER A 260 -8.18 -7.62 10.37
C SER A 260 -6.90 -7.39 9.56
N ALA A 261 -5.78 -7.25 10.27
CA ALA A 261 -4.45 -7.09 9.69
C ALA A 261 -4.14 -8.17 8.65
N ASN A 262 -4.56 -9.41 8.90
CA ASN A 262 -4.38 -10.51 7.95
C ASN A 262 -5.13 -10.28 6.64
N VAL A 263 -6.39 -9.83 6.69
CA VAL A 263 -7.18 -9.54 5.49
C VAL A 263 -6.60 -8.34 4.75
N VAL A 264 -6.23 -7.28 5.46
CA VAL A 264 -5.58 -6.09 4.88
C VAL A 264 -4.28 -6.49 4.16
N HIS A 265 -3.40 -7.22 4.84
CA HIS A 265 -2.11 -7.62 4.30
C HIS A 265 -2.26 -8.53 3.08
N ARG A 266 -3.06 -9.59 3.18
CA ARG A 266 -3.27 -10.55 2.08
C ARG A 266 -3.90 -9.89 0.85
N THR A 267 -4.85 -8.99 1.07
CA THR A 267 -5.48 -8.25 -0.03
C THR A 267 -4.47 -7.35 -0.72
N GLU A 268 -3.65 -6.62 0.04
CA GLU A 268 -2.63 -5.77 -0.56
C GLU A 268 -1.56 -6.58 -1.30
N MET A 269 -1.08 -7.70 -0.73
CA MET A 269 -0.13 -8.58 -1.42
C MET A 269 -0.70 -9.10 -2.74
N ALA A 270 -1.97 -9.51 -2.78
CA ALA A 270 -2.63 -9.93 -4.01
C ALA A 270 -2.70 -8.80 -5.05
N ILE A 271 -2.99 -7.56 -4.62
CA ILE A 271 -3.00 -6.39 -5.51
C ILE A 271 -1.59 -6.06 -6.03
N MET A 272 -0.57 -6.15 -5.18
CA MET A 272 0.83 -5.96 -5.57
C MET A 272 1.25 -7.01 -6.61
N ALA A 273 0.95 -8.28 -6.37
CA ALA A 273 1.24 -9.40 -7.26
C ALA A 273 0.56 -9.28 -8.63
N ASP A 274 -0.63 -8.66 -8.67
CA ASP A 274 -1.39 -8.54 -9.90
C ASP A 274 -0.65 -7.68 -10.95
N ASN A 275 -0.09 -6.53 -10.52
CA ASN A 275 0.37 -5.53 -11.47
C ASN A 275 1.50 -4.59 -11.00
N PHE A 276 2.10 -4.78 -9.82
CA PHE A 276 3.10 -3.83 -9.29
C PHE A 276 4.43 -4.47 -8.87
N ALA A 277 4.39 -5.67 -8.32
CA ALA A 277 5.59 -6.38 -7.87
C ALA A 277 5.45 -7.88 -8.06
N THR A 278 6.58 -8.57 -8.16
CA THR A 278 6.64 -10.02 -7.95
C THR A 278 6.73 -10.28 -6.45
N LEU A 279 5.90 -11.17 -5.91
CA LEU A 279 6.00 -11.56 -4.50
C LEU A 279 7.06 -12.66 -4.33
N ALA A 280 7.77 -12.61 -3.20
CA ALA A 280 8.68 -13.66 -2.75
C ALA A 280 8.54 -13.85 -1.24
N LEU A 281 8.96 -15.01 -0.74
CA LEU A 281 9.19 -15.24 0.68
C LEU A 281 10.68 -15.05 0.99
N THR A 282 10.99 -14.72 2.24
CA THR A 282 12.38 -14.50 2.68
C THR A 282 13.27 -15.70 2.36
N LYS A 283 12.76 -16.92 2.61
CA LYS A 283 13.46 -18.19 2.33
C LYS A 283 13.87 -18.39 0.86
N ASP A 284 13.20 -17.70 -0.07
CA ASP A 284 13.47 -17.82 -1.50
C ASP A 284 14.61 -16.89 -1.94
N LEU A 285 15.01 -15.95 -1.08
CA LEU A 285 16.02 -14.91 -1.35
C LEU A 285 17.32 -15.10 -0.55
N VAL A 286 17.31 -15.86 0.56
CA VAL A 286 18.46 -16.03 1.47
C VAL A 286 19.24 -17.32 1.28
#